data_AF-A0A3A9C053-F1
#
_entry.id   AF-A0A3A9C053-F1
#
_cell.length_a   1.000
_cell.length_b   1.000
_cell.length_c   1.000
_cell.angle_alpha   90.00
_cell.angle_beta   90.00
_cell.angle_gamma   90.00
#
_symmetry.space_group_name_H-M   'P 1'
#
loop_
_entity.id
_entity.type
_entity.pdbx_description
1 polymer ?
#
loop_
_entity_poly.entity_id
_entity_poly.type
_entity_poly.pdbx_seq_one_letter_code
_entity_poly.pdbx_strand_id
1 'polypeptide(L)'
;MGNITKQASTRFSIVKRSKGQSAVEKASYISRSVLVSEFDGKTYRPKYHEDLVHSEITLPPNAPKEYADRATLWNAVELSEKGQKSQLARMLKASLPNEWSYELAEEVVRDYVQRNFVDKGMCADWAIHDSENDRGQRNLHIHVLLTMRPLTENGEWGTKQKKIYDLDENGEKIPVIDKKTGQQKVDKRNRKQWKCHTADSTDWNSKENAKMWRKDLADTINATNEQLGIAVHWEHRSFKEQGIDREPTIHIGAVANALERKGIQTERGNINREIIKNNMLLEQAKEMLMLAKQELHSAQYATYKSTQIKNAAVSVKNEVTEMIAKMRERKGRLDLPIVSGKHLRKISDRTALQSADNAEKFITTRKIDSFESLAKFTSDKEQRYQQLLTVHLSKGQKLNRLKELSKMYALYAPIQATYKESQSLKGFAKMKFDKEHKDSLSKYPELKEHMQSLLQNGEKITPKQWKAEIQSLQSEYDSIGKEQTKTATELAYAEVISYNKKNLARELQNESRQQNRQQNKTKRREEEI
;
A
#
# COMPACT_ATOMS: atom_id res chain seq x y z
N MET A 1 -4.90 -10.27 -7.59
CA MET A 1 -5.04 -9.11 -6.67
C MET A 1 -3.83 -9.13 -5.76
N GLY A 2 -3.11 -8.00 -5.59
CA GLY A 2 -1.97 -7.98 -4.67
C GLY A 2 -2.46 -8.07 -3.22
N ASN A 3 -1.80 -8.86 -2.38
CA ASN A 3 -2.07 -8.90 -0.94
C ASN A 3 -1.80 -7.51 -0.34
N ILE A 4 -2.84 -6.84 0.15
CA ILE A 4 -2.70 -5.52 0.77
C ILE A 4 -2.23 -5.73 2.22
N THR A 5 -1.12 -5.10 2.60
CA THR A 5 -0.64 -5.13 3.98
C THR A 5 -1.09 -3.88 4.73
N LYS A 6 -1.81 -4.04 5.84
CA LYS A 6 -2.23 -3.00 6.77
C LYS A 6 -1.41 -3.11 8.06
N GLN A 7 -0.85 -2.00 8.53
CA GLN A 7 -0.12 -2.00 9.79
C GLN A 7 -1.11 -2.02 10.97
N ALA A 8 -0.92 -2.93 11.92
CA ALA A 8 -1.76 -3.04 13.10
C ALA A 8 -1.61 -1.78 13.97
N SER A 9 -2.74 -1.13 14.26
CA SER A 9 -2.79 0.01 15.18
C SER A 9 -3.17 -0.50 16.55
N THR A 10 -2.19 -0.58 17.46
CA THR A 10 -2.42 -0.90 18.88
C THR A 10 -1.71 0.10 19.77
N ARG A 11 -2.35 0.46 20.89
CA ARG A 11 -1.82 1.39 21.88
C ARG A 11 -2.13 0.87 23.28
N PHE A 12 -1.08 0.56 24.03
CA PHE A 12 -1.16 0.36 25.46
C PHE A 12 -0.88 1.67 26.21
N SER A 13 -1.67 1.96 27.23
CA SER A 13 -1.45 3.09 28.11
C SER A 13 -1.87 2.76 29.54
N ILE A 14 -1.31 3.47 30.51
CA ILE A 14 -1.66 3.31 31.92
C ILE A 14 -2.48 4.51 32.35
N VAL A 15 -3.60 4.24 33.02
CA VAL A 15 -4.44 5.23 33.68
C VAL A 15 -3.76 5.62 35.00
N LYS A 16 -3.27 6.86 35.08
CA LYS A 16 -2.49 7.35 36.22
C LYS A 16 -3.20 8.48 36.94
N ARG A 17 -3.40 8.31 38.25
CA ARG A 17 -3.97 9.36 39.10
C ARG A 17 -3.14 10.64 39.07
N SER A 18 -1.82 10.52 39.03
CA SER A 18 -0.90 11.67 38.94
C SER A 18 -1.04 12.50 37.65
N LYS A 19 -1.77 12.01 36.65
CA LYS A 19 -2.10 12.75 35.42
C LYS A 19 -3.55 13.25 35.42
N GLY A 20 -4.23 13.22 36.58
CA GLY A 20 -5.64 13.58 36.72
C GLY A 20 -6.60 12.59 36.07
N GLN A 21 -6.15 11.35 35.80
CA GLN A 21 -6.97 10.33 35.15
C GLN A 21 -7.66 9.46 36.21
N SER A 22 -8.88 8.99 35.90
CA SER A 22 -9.64 8.04 36.72
C SER A 22 -9.95 6.77 35.93
N ALA A 23 -9.97 5.62 36.62
CA ALA A 23 -10.43 4.37 36.04
C ALA A 23 -11.95 4.41 35.77
N VAL A 24 -12.73 5.00 36.67
CA VAL A 24 -14.18 5.19 36.51
C VAL A 24 -14.50 6.11 35.33
N GLU A 25 -13.73 7.18 35.11
CA GLU A 25 -13.84 8.02 33.91
C GLU A 25 -13.61 7.19 32.63
N LYS A 26 -12.57 6.35 32.62
CA LYS A 26 -12.25 5.53 31.43
C LYS A 26 -13.29 4.47 31.18
N ALA A 27 -13.78 3.80 32.22
CA ALA A 27 -14.86 2.84 32.15
C ALA A 27 -16.12 3.50 31.57
N SER A 28 -16.53 4.65 32.14
CA SER A 28 -17.65 5.46 31.68
C SER A 28 -17.51 5.82 30.20
N TYR A 29 -16.33 6.27 29.78
CA TYR A 29 -16.06 6.62 28.39
C TYR A 29 -16.20 5.43 27.42
N ILE A 30 -15.64 4.26 27.75
CA ILE A 30 -15.68 3.11 26.83
C ILE A 30 -17.07 2.45 26.77
N SER A 31 -17.81 2.40 27.88
CA SER A 31 -19.16 1.83 27.91
C SER A 31 -20.25 2.83 27.54
N ARG A 32 -19.90 4.12 27.45
CA ARG A 32 -20.84 5.25 27.30
C ARG A 32 -21.91 5.33 28.38
N SER A 33 -21.63 4.76 29.55
CA SER A 33 -22.51 4.83 30.70
C SER A 33 -22.13 6.00 31.60
N VAL A 34 -23.12 6.59 32.27
CA VAL A 34 -22.86 7.56 33.33
C VAL A 34 -22.40 6.81 34.57
N LEU A 35 -21.22 7.13 35.10
CA LEU A 35 -20.68 6.51 36.31
C LEU A 35 -20.28 7.57 37.34
N VAL A 36 -20.42 7.22 38.62
CA VAL A 36 -19.97 8.05 39.74
C VAL A 36 -18.72 7.42 40.34
N SER A 37 -17.69 8.24 40.51
CA SER A 37 -16.46 7.88 41.20
C SER A 37 -16.63 8.18 42.69
N GLU A 38 -16.56 7.14 43.52
CA GLU A 38 -16.62 7.25 44.98
C GLU A 38 -15.32 7.84 45.55
N PHE A 39 -14.22 7.75 44.80
CA PHE A 39 -12.92 8.26 45.24
C PHE A 39 -12.84 9.79 45.18
N ASP A 40 -13.33 10.42 44.11
CA ASP A 40 -13.28 11.88 43.93
C ASP A 40 -14.65 12.57 43.90
N GLY A 41 -15.74 11.80 44.08
CA GLY A 41 -17.12 12.28 44.12
C GLY A 41 -17.67 12.75 42.77
N LYS A 42 -16.92 12.60 41.67
CA LYS A 42 -17.34 13.13 40.37
C LYS A 42 -18.27 12.16 39.65
N THR A 43 -19.25 12.73 38.96
CA THR A 43 -20.06 12.02 37.98
C THR A 43 -19.48 12.23 36.58
N TYR A 44 -19.04 11.15 35.94
CA TYR A 44 -18.55 11.17 34.56
C TYR A 44 -19.70 10.92 33.59
N ARG A 45 -19.88 11.86 32.66
CA ARG A 45 -20.93 11.86 31.63
C ARG A 45 -20.27 12.00 30.26
N PRO A 46 -19.97 10.90 29.56
CA PRO A 46 -19.22 10.95 28.32
C PRO A 46 -20.09 11.57 27.22
N LYS A 47 -19.51 12.50 26.47
CA LYS A 47 -20.10 12.97 25.20
C LYS A 47 -19.51 12.11 24.08
N TYR A 48 -20.36 11.58 23.22
CA TYR A 48 -19.94 10.66 22.16
C TYR A 48 -20.48 11.11 20.81
N HIS A 49 -19.65 10.89 19.78
CA HIS A 49 -19.95 11.12 18.36
C HIS A 49 -19.71 9.86 17.52
N GLU A 50 -19.22 8.80 18.15
CA GLU A 50 -18.99 7.48 17.56
C GLU A 50 -20.21 6.60 17.89
N ASP A 51 -20.30 5.37 17.38
CA ASP A 51 -21.33 4.35 17.70
C ASP A 51 -20.79 3.28 18.64
N LEU A 52 -21.61 2.82 19.59
CA LEU A 52 -21.24 1.76 20.53
C LEU A 52 -21.82 0.47 20.00
N VAL A 53 -20.93 -0.40 19.51
CA VAL A 53 -21.30 -1.69 18.93
C VAL A 53 -21.56 -2.71 20.02
N HIS A 54 -20.62 -2.82 20.96
CA HIS A 54 -20.70 -3.77 22.07
C HIS A 54 -19.98 -3.24 23.31
N SER A 55 -20.41 -3.69 24.50
CA SER A 55 -19.67 -3.48 25.75
C SER A 55 -19.98 -4.56 26.77
N GLU A 56 -18.94 -5.14 27.36
CA GLU A 56 -19.07 -6.17 28.40
C GLU A 56 -17.89 -6.16 29.38
N ILE A 57 -18.05 -6.85 30.51
CA ILE A 57 -16.97 -7.15 31.46
C ILE A 57 -16.79 -8.66 31.50
N THR A 58 -15.56 -9.12 31.26
CA THR A 58 -15.18 -10.52 31.37
C THR A 58 -14.31 -10.70 32.61
N LEU A 59 -14.68 -11.65 33.46
CA LEU A 59 -14.09 -11.86 34.79
C LEU A 59 -13.27 -13.15 34.85
N PRO A 60 -12.09 -13.14 35.52
CA PRO A 60 -11.36 -14.36 35.81
C PRO A 60 -12.08 -15.19 36.88
N PRO A 61 -11.79 -16.50 37.02
CA PRO A 61 -12.50 -17.39 37.95
C PRO A 61 -12.55 -16.90 39.40
N ASN A 62 -11.48 -16.25 39.88
CA ASN A 62 -11.36 -15.78 41.27
C ASN A 62 -11.97 -14.40 41.51
N ALA A 63 -12.54 -13.75 40.49
CA ALA A 63 -13.15 -12.43 40.68
C ALA A 63 -14.50 -12.52 41.38
N PRO A 64 -14.79 -11.63 42.34
CA PRO A 64 -16.13 -11.45 42.87
C PRO A 64 -17.16 -11.24 41.75
N LYS A 65 -18.28 -11.96 41.80
CA LYS A 65 -19.33 -11.90 40.77
C LYS A 65 -19.91 -10.49 40.60
N GLU A 66 -19.94 -9.70 41.67
CA GLU A 66 -20.36 -8.29 41.67
C GLU A 66 -19.47 -7.40 40.78
N TYR A 67 -18.23 -7.79 40.47
CA TYR A 67 -17.37 -7.06 39.54
C TYR A 67 -17.83 -7.16 38.08
N ALA A 68 -18.88 -7.94 37.78
CA ALA A 68 -19.57 -7.87 36.50
C ALA A 68 -20.32 -6.54 36.33
N ASP A 69 -20.61 -5.84 37.44
CA ASP A 69 -21.04 -4.45 37.41
C ASP A 69 -19.84 -3.50 37.31
N ARG A 70 -19.93 -2.59 36.34
CA ARG A 70 -18.85 -1.67 35.98
C ARG A 70 -18.58 -0.63 37.05
N ALA A 71 -19.62 -0.09 37.67
CA ALA A 71 -19.46 0.88 38.73
C ALA A 71 -18.76 0.23 39.93
N THR A 72 -19.17 -0.98 40.29
CA THR A 72 -18.61 -1.76 41.40
C THR A 72 -17.14 -2.09 41.17
N LEU A 73 -16.78 -2.68 40.02
CA LEU A 73 -15.39 -3.03 39.70
C LEU A 73 -14.46 -1.81 39.76
N TRP A 74 -14.80 -0.73 39.06
CA TRP A 74 -13.87 0.39 38.91
C TRP A 74 -13.79 1.29 40.14
N ASN A 75 -14.85 1.37 40.95
CA ASN A 75 -14.75 1.99 42.27
C ASN A 75 -13.90 1.14 43.23
N ALA A 76 -14.06 -0.19 43.22
CA ALA A 76 -13.19 -1.08 44.01
C ALA A 76 -11.70 -0.91 43.64
N VAL A 77 -11.39 -0.78 42.36
CA VAL A 77 -10.02 -0.48 41.88
C VAL A 77 -9.52 0.88 42.40
N GLU A 78 -10.31 1.95 42.26
CA GLU A 78 -9.93 3.29 42.74
C GLU A 78 -9.66 3.33 44.24
N LEU A 79 -10.52 2.68 45.03
CA LEU A 79 -10.43 2.63 46.50
C LEU A 79 -9.28 1.74 46.99
N SER A 80 -8.93 0.69 46.24
CA SER A 80 -7.76 -0.15 46.55
C SER A 80 -6.42 0.60 46.44
N GLU A 81 -6.41 1.70 45.69
CA GLU A 81 -5.24 2.51 45.40
C GLU A 81 -5.19 3.77 46.26
N LYS A 82 -4.30 3.81 47.25
CA LYS A 82 -4.24 4.92 48.21
C LYS A 82 -3.32 6.07 47.80
N GLY A 83 -2.45 5.88 46.80
CA GLY A 83 -1.40 6.83 46.43
C GLY A 83 -1.82 7.86 45.38
N GLN A 84 -1.28 9.07 45.45
CA GLN A 84 -1.46 10.08 44.38
C GLN A 84 -0.77 9.69 43.06
N LYS A 85 0.24 8.81 43.13
CA LYS A 85 0.96 8.26 41.97
C LYS A 85 0.45 6.89 41.53
N SER A 86 -0.70 6.46 42.02
CA SER A 86 -1.27 5.15 41.72
C SER A 86 -1.56 4.98 40.23
N GLN A 87 -1.24 3.78 39.74
CA GLN A 87 -1.57 3.31 38.39
C GLN A 87 -2.83 2.47 38.48
N LEU A 88 -3.96 2.97 38.01
CA LEU A 88 -5.28 2.43 38.33
C LEU A 88 -5.64 1.25 37.42
N ALA A 89 -5.45 1.44 36.12
CA ALA A 89 -5.82 0.47 35.10
C ALA A 89 -4.85 0.54 33.92
N ARG A 90 -4.89 -0.47 33.06
CA ARG A 90 -4.25 -0.46 31.73
C ARG A 90 -5.32 -0.38 30.67
N MET A 91 -5.13 0.49 29.68
CA MET A 91 -5.97 0.60 28.51
C MET A 91 -5.23 0.07 27.29
N LEU A 92 -5.82 -0.90 26.59
CA LEU A 92 -5.50 -1.25 25.21
C LEU A 92 -6.53 -0.61 24.29
N LYS A 93 -6.08 0.16 23.30
CA LYS A 93 -6.88 0.55 22.15
C LYS A 93 -6.32 -0.11 20.91
N ALA A 94 -7.15 -0.77 20.10
CA ALA A 94 -6.71 -1.37 18.84
C ALA A 94 -7.76 -1.24 17.72
N SER A 95 -7.31 -1.05 16.48
CA SER A 95 -8.21 -1.08 15.32
C SER A 95 -8.57 -2.51 14.94
N LEU A 96 -9.77 -2.69 14.39
CA LEU A 96 -10.26 -3.93 13.79
C LEU A 96 -10.46 -3.75 12.27
N PRO A 97 -10.65 -4.84 11.51
CA PRO A 97 -11.11 -4.76 10.12
C PRO A 97 -12.50 -4.12 10.03
N ASN A 98 -12.68 -3.21 9.07
CA ASN A 98 -13.97 -2.56 8.85
C ASN A 98 -14.92 -3.45 8.04
N GLU A 99 -14.39 -4.51 7.44
CA GLU A 99 -15.09 -5.50 6.63
C GLU A 99 -15.84 -6.53 7.50
N TRP A 100 -15.54 -6.61 8.80
CA TRP A 100 -16.22 -7.52 9.72
C TRP A 100 -17.63 -7.04 10.03
N SER A 101 -18.54 -8.01 10.20
CA SER A 101 -19.82 -7.73 10.87
C SER A 101 -19.58 -7.46 12.36
N TYR A 102 -20.55 -6.84 13.01
CA TYR A 102 -20.45 -6.54 14.44
C TYR A 102 -20.45 -7.79 15.30
N GLU A 103 -21.24 -8.79 14.93
CA GLU A 103 -21.35 -10.07 15.63
C GLU A 103 -20.03 -10.84 15.57
N LEU A 104 -19.40 -10.88 14.40
CA LEU A 104 -18.09 -11.48 14.23
C LEU A 104 -17.03 -10.71 15.04
N ALA A 105 -17.03 -9.39 14.98
CA ALA A 105 -16.09 -8.58 15.72
C ALA A 105 -16.22 -8.82 17.24
N GLU A 106 -17.45 -8.92 17.74
CA GLU A 106 -17.74 -9.27 19.13
C GLU A 106 -17.18 -10.65 19.50
N GLU A 107 -17.48 -11.69 18.71
CA GLU A 107 -17.01 -13.05 18.96
C GLU A 107 -15.47 -13.13 19.01
N VAL A 108 -14.80 -12.57 18.00
CA VAL A 108 -13.35 -12.60 17.89
C VAL A 108 -12.68 -11.82 19.03
N VAL A 109 -13.24 -10.66 19.40
CA VAL A 109 -12.69 -9.84 20.49
C VAL A 109 -12.90 -10.52 21.84
N ARG A 110 -14.04 -11.18 22.05
CA ARG A 110 -14.32 -11.94 23.27
C ARG A 110 -13.28 -13.04 23.48
N ASP A 111 -13.05 -13.85 22.45
CA ASP A 111 -12.02 -14.90 22.49
C ASP A 111 -10.61 -14.32 22.75
N TYR A 112 -10.24 -13.25 22.02
CA TYR A 112 -8.97 -12.57 22.21
C TYR A 112 -8.79 -12.04 23.64
N VAL A 113 -9.83 -11.41 24.21
CA VAL A 113 -9.81 -10.88 25.58
C VAL A 113 -9.68 -11.99 26.60
N GLN A 114 -10.41 -13.10 26.41
CA GLN A 114 -10.38 -14.26 27.29
C GLN A 114 -8.97 -14.82 27.40
N ARG A 115 -8.39 -15.24 26.26
CA ARG A 115 -7.07 -15.90 26.21
C ARG A 115 -5.92 -15.01 26.66
N ASN A 116 -5.95 -13.73 26.28
CA ASN A 116 -4.80 -12.85 26.49
C ASN A 116 -4.79 -12.16 27.85
N PHE A 117 -5.96 -11.97 28.46
CA PHE A 117 -6.09 -11.19 29.69
C PHE A 117 -6.80 -11.93 30.81
N VAL A 118 -8.00 -12.45 30.56
CA VAL A 118 -8.84 -13.02 31.61
C VAL A 118 -8.23 -14.32 32.15
N ASP A 119 -7.74 -15.19 31.26
CA ASP A 119 -7.05 -16.43 31.63
C ASP A 119 -5.75 -16.16 32.42
N LYS A 120 -5.20 -14.95 32.30
CA LYS A 120 -4.04 -14.49 33.09
C LYS A 120 -4.41 -13.87 34.44
N GLY A 121 -5.71 -13.83 34.79
CA GLY A 121 -6.22 -13.34 36.06
C GLY A 121 -6.60 -11.85 36.09
N MET A 122 -6.70 -11.17 34.94
CA MET A 122 -7.16 -9.78 34.87
C MET A 122 -8.68 -9.72 34.71
N CYS A 123 -9.38 -8.81 35.40
CA CYS A 123 -10.70 -8.39 34.95
C CYS A 123 -10.55 -7.49 33.73
N ALA A 124 -11.37 -7.72 32.71
CA ALA A 124 -11.33 -6.98 31.46
C ALA A 124 -12.68 -6.33 31.16
N ASP A 125 -12.74 -5.01 31.19
CA ASP A 125 -13.89 -4.23 30.73
C ASP A 125 -13.61 -3.73 29.32
N TRP A 126 -14.37 -4.20 28.34
CA TRP A 126 -14.09 -3.91 26.94
C TRP A 126 -15.31 -3.46 26.17
N ALA A 127 -15.05 -2.69 25.12
CA ALA A 127 -16.08 -2.16 24.24
C ALA A 127 -15.57 -2.07 22.81
N ILE A 128 -16.48 -2.30 21.86
CA ILE A 128 -16.25 -2.11 20.43
C ILE A 128 -16.96 -0.83 20.02
N HIS A 129 -16.20 0.10 19.45
CA HIS A 129 -16.70 1.35 18.91
C HIS A 129 -16.56 1.35 17.40
N ASP A 130 -17.54 1.93 16.72
CA ASP A 130 -17.44 2.26 15.31
C ASP A 130 -17.48 3.77 15.14
N SER A 131 -16.56 4.30 14.35
CA SER A 131 -16.35 5.75 14.23
C SER A 131 -16.08 6.10 12.78
N GLU A 132 -16.59 7.24 12.33
CA GLU A 132 -16.29 7.78 11.02
C GLU A 132 -15.64 9.16 11.19
N ASN A 133 -14.55 9.39 10.48
CA ASN A 133 -13.92 10.71 10.48
C ASN A 133 -14.55 11.64 9.43
N ASP A 134 -14.20 12.93 9.48
CA ASP A 134 -14.71 13.97 8.56
C ASP A 134 -14.47 13.70 7.06
N ARG A 135 -13.67 12.68 6.72
CA ARG A 135 -13.39 12.24 5.34
C ARG A 135 -14.17 10.98 4.94
N GLY A 136 -15.14 10.56 5.74
CA GLY A 136 -15.90 9.33 5.51
C GLY A 136 -15.11 8.05 5.77
N GLN A 137 -13.98 8.13 6.49
CA GLN A 137 -13.19 6.94 6.79
C GLN A 137 -13.68 6.32 8.10
N ARG A 138 -14.36 5.17 7.95
CA ARG A 138 -14.78 4.29 9.03
C ARG A 138 -13.58 3.69 9.78
N ASN A 139 -13.71 3.49 11.08
CA ASN A 139 -12.72 2.89 11.96
C ASN A 139 -13.42 2.12 13.10
N LEU A 140 -13.64 0.83 12.85
CA LEU A 140 -14.01 -0.13 13.87
C LEU A 140 -12.81 -0.38 14.79
N HIS A 141 -13.01 -0.28 16.09
CA HIS A 141 -11.91 -0.41 17.05
C HIS A 141 -12.38 -0.85 18.43
N ILE A 142 -11.46 -1.49 19.16
CA ILE A 142 -11.69 -1.93 20.53
C ILE A 142 -11.00 -1.02 21.54
N HIS A 143 -11.64 -0.90 22.70
CA HIS A 143 -11.01 -0.48 23.94
C HIS A 143 -11.11 -1.61 24.95
N VAL A 144 -10.03 -1.91 25.66
CA VAL A 144 -9.97 -2.92 26.73
C VAL A 144 -9.30 -2.29 27.94
N LEU A 145 -10.05 -2.12 29.01
CA LEU A 145 -9.60 -1.60 30.29
C LEU A 145 -9.36 -2.78 31.26
N LEU A 146 -8.12 -2.92 31.70
CA LEU A 146 -7.62 -4.08 32.44
C LEU A 146 -7.21 -3.69 33.86
N THR A 147 -7.54 -4.55 34.82
CA THR A 147 -7.08 -4.41 36.21
C THR A 147 -5.58 -4.60 36.33
N MET A 148 -4.96 -3.88 37.25
CA MET A 148 -3.50 -3.88 37.45
C MET A 148 -3.06 -4.68 38.68
N ARG A 149 -4.00 -5.19 39.47
CA ARG A 149 -3.75 -6.05 40.63
C ARG A 149 -4.27 -7.46 40.34
N PRO A 150 -3.53 -8.51 40.71
CA PRO A 150 -4.10 -9.86 40.74
C PRO A 150 -5.15 -9.94 41.85
N LEU A 151 -6.12 -10.82 41.66
CA LEU A 151 -7.06 -11.22 42.71
C LEU A 151 -6.51 -12.45 43.44
N THR A 152 -6.65 -12.49 44.75
CA THR A 152 -6.34 -13.67 45.57
C THR A 152 -7.41 -14.76 45.34
N GLU A 153 -7.19 -15.96 45.86
CA GLU A 153 -8.17 -17.05 45.81
C GLU A 153 -9.52 -16.68 46.47
N ASN A 154 -9.49 -15.74 47.42
CA ASN A 154 -10.69 -15.22 48.10
C ASN A 154 -11.32 -14.01 47.38
N GLY A 155 -10.80 -13.64 46.21
CA GLY A 155 -11.31 -12.49 45.44
C GLY A 155 -10.88 -11.12 45.97
N GLU A 156 -9.85 -11.06 46.81
CA GLU A 156 -9.32 -9.78 47.33
C GLU A 156 -8.20 -9.23 46.44
N TRP A 157 -8.01 -7.91 46.45
CA TRP A 157 -6.93 -7.27 45.68
C TRP A 157 -5.53 -7.60 46.24
N GLY A 158 -4.74 -8.34 45.46
CA GLY A 158 -3.35 -8.64 45.77
C GLY A 158 -2.40 -7.44 45.60
N THR A 159 -1.15 -7.62 46.04
CA THR A 159 -0.09 -6.61 45.87
C THR A 159 0.43 -6.61 44.43
N LYS A 160 0.67 -5.44 43.85
CA LYS A 160 1.29 -5.32 42.51
C LYS A 160 2.75 -5.73 42.47
N GLN A 161 3.43 -5.58 43.60
CA GLN A 161 4.85 -5.83 43.74
C GLN A 161 5.10 -6.58 45.04
N LYS A 162 6.09 -7.47 45.01
CA LYS A 162 6.57 -8.24 46.15
C LYS A 162 8.07 -7.99 46.36
N LYS A 163 8.49 -8.07 47.62
CA LYS A 163 9.89 -7.97 47.99
C LYS A 163 10.54 -9.35 47.85
N ILE A 164 11.59 -9.45 47.03
CA ILE A 164 12.38 -10.67 46.86
C ILE A 164 13.75 -10.44 47.51
N TYR A 165 14.20 -11.39 48.32
CA TYR A 165 15.54 -11.35 48.92
C TYR A 165 16.57 -11.86 47.93
N ASP A 166 17.70 -11.16 47.82
CA ASP A 166 18.81 -11.61 47.00
C ASP A 166 19.51 -12.75 47.73
N LEU A 167 19.75 -13.85 47.02
CA LEU A 167 20.42 -15.04 47.54
C LEU A 167 21.85 -15.12 47.00
N ASP A 168 22.77 -15.67 47.80
CA ASP A 168 24.14 -15.98 47.39
C ASP A 168 24.24 -17.32 46.66
N GLU A 169 25.45 -17.76 46.34
CA GLU A 169 25.74 -19.01 45.62
C GLU A 169 25.25 -20.26 46.37
N ASN A 170 25.02 -20.17 47.68
CA ASN A 170 24.53 -21.26 48.51
C ASN A 170 23.01 -21.19 48.74
N GLY A 171 22.33 -20.19 48.15
CA GLY A 171 20.91 -19.96 48.36
C GLY A 171 20.57 -19.25 49.67
N GLU A 172 21.56 -18.71 50.39
CA GLU A 172 21.34 -17.96 51.63
C GLU A 172 21.11 -16.47 51.33
N LYS A 173 20.37 -15.77 52.21
CA LYS A 173 20.08 -14.34 52.00
C LYS A 173 21.37 -13.52 52.13
N ILE A 174 21.58 -12.56 51.24
CA ILE A 174 22.75 -11.68 51.30
C ILE A 174 22.55 -10.59 52.38
N PRO A 175 23.39 -10.50 53.43
CA PRO A 175 23.25 -9.47 54.45
C PRO A 175 23.64 -8.08 53.91
N VAL A 176 22.96 -7.02 54.37
CA VAL A 176 23.40 -5.64 54.10
C VAL A 176 24.48 -5.27 55.09
N ILE A 177 25.72 -5.14 54.65
CA ILE A 177 26.86 -4.80 55.51
C ILE A 177 27.07 -3.27 55.57
N ASP A 178 27.33 -2.75 56.77
CA ASP A 178 27.79 -1.37 56.94
C ASP A 178 29.27 -1.26 56.58
N LYS A 179 29.59 -0.41 55.59
CA LYS A 179 30.96 -0.25 55.09
C LYS A 179 31.92 0.33 56.14
N LYS A 180 31.44 1.02 57.17
CA LYS A 180 32.28 1.63 58.21
C LYS A 180 32.59 0.66 59.34
N THR A 181 31.62 -0.15 59.75
CA THR A 181 31.76 -1.05 60.90
C THR A 181 32.04 -2.50 60.51
N GLY A 182 31.81 -2.88 59.25
CA GLY A 182 31.91 -4.26 58.78
C GLY A 182 30.78 -5.18 59.29
N GLN A 183 29.84 -4.66 60.07
CA GLN A 183 28.75 -5.43 60.68
C GLN A 183 27.47 -5.37 59.83
N GLN A 184 26.60 -6.36 59.98
CA GLN A 184 25.29 -6.36 59.32
C GLN A 184 24.41 -5.23 59.87
N LYS A 185 23.83 -4.44 58.97
CA LYS A 185 22.88 -3.39 59.32
C LYS A 185 21.65 -3.98 59.97
N VAL A 186 21.18 -3.32 61.02
CA VAL A 186 19.88 -3.56 61.65
C VAL A 186 18.97 -2.37 61.41
N ASP A 187 17.66 -2.58 61.42
CA ASP A 187 16.68 -1.50 61.38
C ASP A 187 16.45 -0.86 62.76
N LYS A 188 15.57 0.14 62.84
CA LYS A 188 15.22 0.85 64.10
C LYS A 188 14.60 -0.06 65.16
N ARG A 189 14.18 -1.28 64.82
CA ARG A 189 13.63 -2.30 65.72
C ARG A 189 14.63 -3.42 65.98
N ASN A 190 15.91 -3.19 65.69
CA ASN A 190 17.01 -4.13 65.85
C ASN A 190 16.88 -5.41 64.99
N ARG A 191 16.20 -5.34 63.84
CA ARG A 191 16.05 -6.49 62.92
C ARG A 191 17.12 -6.46 61.84
N LYS A 192 17.80 -7.59 61.62
CA LYS A 192 18.81 -7.77 60.56
C LYS A 192 18.27 -7.41 59.18
N GLN A 193 19.02 -6.57 58.45
CA GLN A 193 18.70 -6.16 57.09
C GLN A 193 19.37 -7.07 56.06
N TRP A 194 18.61 -7.42 55.03
CA TRP A 194 19.02 -8.29 53.94
C TRP A 194 18.85 -7.54 52.62
N LYS A 195 19.77 -7.80 51.68
CA LYS A 195 19.70 -7.26 50.33
C LYS A 195 18.45 -7.83 49.65
N CYS A 196 17.73 -6.96 48.99
CA CYS A 196 16.46 -7.31 48.37
C CYS A 196 16.18 -6.36 47.21
N HIS A 197 15.41 -6.85 46.26
CA HIS A 197 14.82 -6.04 45.21
C HIS A 197 13.31 -6.22 45.19
N THR A 198 12.64 -5.25 44.58
CA THR A 198 11.20 -5.32 44.34
C THR A 198 10.97 -5.96 42.97
N ALA A 199 10.11 -6.96 42.91
CA ALA A 199 9.66 -7.56 41.66
C ALA A 199 8.15 -7.40 41.53
N ASP A 200 7.65 -7.30 40.30
CA ASP A 200 6.21 -7.32 40.05
C ASP A 200 5.64 -8.69 40.46
N SER A 201 4.44 -8.68 41.03
CA SER A 201 3.76 -9.92 41.45
C SER A 201 3.24 -10.71 40.26
N THR A 202 3.04 -10.05 39.12
CA THR A 202 2.61 -10.63 37.86
C THR A 202 3.52 -10.13 36.74
N ASP A 203 3.54 -10.82 35.61
CA ASP A 203 4.31 -10.44 34.43
C ASP A 203 3.55 -9.46 33.51
N TRP A 204 2.35 -9.03 33.89
CA TRP A 204 1.43 -8.26 33.04
C TRP A 204 2.06 -6.95 32.51
N ASN A 205 3.01 -6.37 33.24
CA ASN A 205 3.72 -5.13 32.87
C ASN A 205 4.97 -5.32 32.01
N SER A 206 5.30 -6.55 31.61
CA SER A 206 6.45 -6.82 30.75
C SER A 206 6.24 -6.28 29.33
N LYS A 207 7.33 -5.82 28.70
CA LYS A 207 7.33 -5.41 27.29
C LYS A 207 7.06 -6.59 26.36
N GLU A 208 7.50 -7.78 26.73
CA GLU A 208 7.32 -9.00 25.95
C GLU A 208 5.84 -9.40 25.89
N ASN A 209 5.09 -9.28 26.98
CA ASN A 209 3.63 -9.48 26.95
C ASN A 209 2.95 -8.48 26.01
N ALA A 210 3.37 -7.22 25.99
CA ALA A 210 2.79 -6.23 25.07
C ALA A 210 3.03 -6.58 23.59
N LYS A 211 4.22 -7.12 23.24
CA LYS A 211 4.51 -7.62 21.89
C LYS A 211 3.68 -8.87 21.58
N MET A 212 3.60 -9.80 22.52
CA MET A 212 2.84 -11.05 22.38
C MET A 212 1.37 -10.77 22.12
N TRP A 213 0.73 -9.92 22.93
CA TRP A 213 -0.67 -9.53 22.74
C TRP A 213 -0.90 -8.83 21.40
N ARG A 214 0.04 -7.96 20.98
CA ARG A 214 -0.05 -7.27 19.68
C ARG A 214 0.08 -8.26 18.51
N LYS A 215 0.95 -9.26 18.63
CA LYS A 215 1.12 -10.34 17.66
C LYS A 215 -0.14 -11.20 17.60
N ASP A 216 -0.63 -11.68 18.73
CA ASP A 216 -1.82 -12.54 18.83
C ASP A 216 -3.06 -11.85 18.23
N LEU A 217 -3.24 -10.56 18.47
CA LEU A 217 -4.33 -9.80 17.84
C LEU A 217 -4.22 -9.78 16.32
N ALA A 218 -3.02 -9.53 15.78
CA ALA A 218 -2.79 -9.51 14.34
C ALA A 218 -2.97 -10.90 13.71
N ASP A 219 -2.46 -11.94 14.36
CA ASP A 219 -2.59 -13.33 13.92
C ASP A 219 -4.06 -13.77 13.92
N THR A 220 -4.81 -13.42 14.98
CA THR A 220 -6.26 -13.67 15.07
C THR A 220 -6.99 -12.96 13.94
N ILE A 221 -6.72 -11.67 13.72
CA ILE A 221 -7.33 -10.90 12.63
C ILE A 221 -7.02 -11.54 11.26
N ASN A 222 -5.77 -11.95 11.04
CA ASN A 222 -5.34 -12.56 9.78
C ASN A 222 -6.02 -13.90 9.52
N ALA A 223 -6.10 -14.76 10.53
CA ALA A 223 -6.78 -16.05 10.42
C ALA A 223 -8.28 -15.86 10.12
N THR A 224 -8.96 -14.93 10.79
CA THR A 224 -10.36 -14.60 10.50
C THR A 224 -10.53 -14.02 9.10
N ASN A 225 -9.64 -13.12 8.66
CA ASN A 225 -9.69 -12.55 7.31
C ASN A 225 -9.50 -13.61 6.23
N GLU A 226 -8.61 -14.57 6.43
CA GLU A 226 -8.39 -15.70 5.52
C GLU A 226 -9.65 -16.56 5.38
N GLN A 227 -10.31 -16.88 6.50
CA GLN A 227 -11.58 -17.62 6.49
C GLN A 227 -12.71 -16.89 5.74
N LEU A 228 -12.72 -15.55 5.78
CA LEU A 228 -13.71 -14.71 5.11
C LEU A 228 -13.34 -14.33 3.66
N GLY A 229 -12.16 -14.74 3.18
CA GLY A 229 -11.65 -14.36 1.86
C GLY A 229 -11.28 -12.87 1.75
N ILE A 230 -10.99 -12.19 2.86
CA ILE A 230 -10.55 -10.80 2.91
C ILE A 230 -9.04 -10.75 2.62
N ALA A 231 -8.65 -10.23 1.45
CA ALA A 231 -7.26 -10.16 0.99
C ALA A 231 -6.42 -9.03 1.64
N VAL A 232 -6.57 -8.84 2.95
CA VAL A 232 -5.83 -7.85 3.76
C VAL A 232 -5.06 -8.53 4.88
N HIS A 233 -3.75 -8.42 4.83
CA HIS A 233 -2.85 -8.92 5.88
C HIS A 233 -2.52 -7.82 6.89
N TRP A 234 -2.62 -8.12 8.18
CA TRP A 234 -2.32 -7.23 9.29
C TRP A 234 -0.94 -7.52 9.85
N GLU A 235 -0.08 -6.51 9.80
CA GLU A 235 1.31 -6.61 10.22
C GLU A 235 1.52 -5.90 11.56
N HIS A 236 2.00 -6.63 12.56
CA HIS A 236 2.19 -6.11 13.91
C HIS A 236 3.57 -5.51 14.13
N ARG A 237 4.59 -5.97 13.41
CA ARG A 237 5.98 -5.56 13.57
C ARG A 237 6.17 -4.11 13.12
N SER A 238 7.17 -3.45 13.67
CA SER A 238 7.60 -2.13 13.18
C SER A 238 8.23 -2.24 11.78
N PHE A 239 8.31 -1.11 11.06
CA PHE A 239 9.02 -1.07 9.77
C PHE A 239 10.47 -1.58 9.90
N LYS A 240 11.16 -1.21 10.98
CA LYS A 240 12.52 -1.67 11.25
C LYS A 240 12.61 -3.20 11.39
N GLU A 241 11.68 -3.83 12.11
CA GLU A 241 11.63 -5.29 12.28
C GLU A 241 11.25 -6.02 10.99
N GLN A 242 10.51 -5.35 10.09
CA GLN A 242 10.21 -5.86 8.75
C GLN A 242 11.38 -5.66 7.75
N GLY A 243 12.42 -4.93 8.13
CA GLY A 243 13.49 -4.51 7.21
C GLY A 243 13.05 -3.46 6.19
N ILE A 244 11.93 -2.77 6.45
CA ILE A 244 11.43 -1.68 5.62
C ILE A 244 12.17 -0.40 6.01
N ASP A 245 12.99 0.09 5.08
CA ASP A 245 13.67 1.36 5.19
C ASP A 245 12.68 2.51 4.89
N ARG A 246 11.84 2.81 5.87
CA ARG A 246 10.83 3.88 5.84
C ARG A 246 10.73 4.51 7.23
N GLU A 247 10.77 5.83 7.30
CA GLU A 247 10.62 6.56 8.54
C GLU A 247 9.13 6.61 8.96
N PRO A 248 8.77 6.16 10.18
CA PRO A 248 7.39 6.22 10.65
C PRO A 248 7.01 7.65 11.05
N THR A 249 5.74 8.01 10.83
CA THR A 249 5.21 9.31 11.28
C THR A 249 5.06 9.35 12.80
N ILE A 250 5.12 10.56 13.36
CA ILE A 250 4.95 10.82 14.78
C ILE A 250 3.48 11.05 15.15
N HIS A 251 3.11 10.67 16.38
CA HIS A 251 1.76 10.91 16.89
C HIS A 251 1.52 12.40 17.17
N ILE A 252 0.65 13.02 16.37
CA ILE A 252 0.34 14.46 16.44
C ILE A 252 -0.31 14.82 17.79
N GLY A 253 -1.31 14.05 18.22
CA GLY A 253 -2.08 14.30 19.44
C GLY A 253 -3.36 15.11 19.19
N ALA A 254 -4.33 15.03 20.10
CA ALA A 254 -5.68 15.54 19.87
C ALA A 254 -5.74 17.06 19.66
N VAL A 255 -5.04 17.84 20.48
CA VAL A 255 -5.03 19.32 20.39
C VAL A 255 -4.42 19.78 19.07
N ALA A 256 -3.25 19.23 18.71
CA ALA A 256 -2.60 19.57 17.45
C ALA A 256 -3.42 19.11 16.22
N ASN A 257 -4.07 17.95 16.28
CA ASN A 257 -5.01 17.53 15.24
C ASN A 257 -6.19 18.50 15.10
N ALA A 258 -6.74 19.01 16.21
CA ALA A 258 -7.83 19.98 16.18
C ALA A 258 -7.41 21.32 15.55
N LEU A 259 -6.15 21.75 15.78
CA LEU A 259 -5.58 22.94 15.12
C LEU A 259 -5.38 22.71 13.61
N GLU A 260 -4.82 21.57 13.22
CA GLU A 260 -4.62 21.22 11.80
C GLU A 260 -5.96 21.14 11.05
N ARG A 261 -7.03 20.64 11.69
CA ARG A 261 -8.40 20.67 11.11
C ARG A 261 -8.92 22.08 10.85
N LYS A 262 -8.49 23.07 11.65
CA LYS A 262 -8.80 24.49 11.44
C LYS A 262 -7.87 25.15 10.43
N GLY A 263 -7.02 24.38 9.74
CA GLY A 263 -6.03 24.89 8.78
C GLY A 263 -4.77 25.48 9.43
N ILE A 264 -4.61 25.36 10.75
CA ILE A 264 -3.44 25.88 11.46
C ILE A 264 -2.36 24.81 11.48
N GLN A 265 -1.23 25.09 10.84
CA GLN A 265 -0.08 24.19 10.86
C GLN A 265 0.55 24.12 12.24
N THR A 266 0.90 22.91 12.65
CA THR A 266 1.55 22.59 13.91
C THR A 266 2.94 22.03 13.65
N GLU A 267 3.84 22.18 14.62
CA GLU A 267 5.20 21.63 14.56
C GLU A 267 5.18 20.13 14.25
N ARG A 268 4.35 19.36 14.97
CA ARG A 268 4.20 17.92 14.74
C ARG A 268 3.61 17.56 13.38
N GLY A 269 2.67 18.38 12.87
CA GLY A 269 2.13 18.22 11.53
C GLY A 269 3.19 18.49 10.46
N ASN A 270 4.05 19.48 10.66
CA ASN A 270 5.18 19.79 9.77
C ASN A 270 6.19 18.66 9.72
N ILE A 271 6.59 18.11 10.88
CA ILE A 271 7.48 16.94 10.94
C ILE A 271 6.88 15.77 10.15
N ASN A 272 5.58 15.48 10.30
CA ASN A 272 4.94 14.42 9.54
C ASN A 272 4.88 14.69 8.03
N ARG A 273 4.62 15.94 7.61
CA ARG A 273 4.67 16.34 6.20
C ARG A 273 6.07 16.09 5.60
N GLU A 274 7.12 16.43 6.35
CA GLU A 274 8.50 16.20 5.96
C GLU A 274 8.85 14.71 5.86
N ILE A 275 8.50 13.91 6.88
CA ILE A 275 8.67 12.45 6.86
C ILE A 275 7.96 11.82 5.66
N ILE A 276 6.74 12.23 5.35
CA ILE A 276 5.99 11.73 4.20
C ILE A 276 6.72 12.07 2.89
N LYS A 277 7.20 13.31 2.75
CA LYS A 277 7.96 13.76 1.57
C LYS A 277 9.27 12.97 1.41
N ASN A 278 10.03 12.81 2.49
CA ASN A 278 11.31 12.09 2.47
C ASN A 278 11.12 10.61 2.13
N ASN A 279 10.09 9.96 2.68
CA ASN A 279 9.73 8.59 2.33
C ASN A 279 9.35 8.45 0.85
N MET A 280 8.63 9.43 0.28
CA MET A 280 8.28 9.42 -1.14
C MET A 280 9.53 9.53 -2.03
N LEU A 281 10.47 10.40 -1.68
CA LEU A 281 11.75 10.53 -2.40
C LEU A 281 12.60 9.27 -2.28
N LEU A 282 12.62 8.63 -1.10
CA LEU A 282 13.35 7.39 -0.86
C LEU A 282 12.80 6.24 -1.73
N GLU A 283 11.48 6.09 -1.82
CA GLU A 283 10.87 5.08 -2.70
C GLU A 283 11.16 5.35 -4.18
N GLN A 284 11.06 6.60 -4.64
CA GLN A 284 11.44 6.97 -6.00
C GLN A 284 12.92 6.65 -6.30
N ALA A 285 13.81 6.91 -5.35
CA ALA A 285 15.23 6.58 -5.49
C ALA A 285 15.47 5.06 -5.54
N LYS A 286 14.76 4.28 -4.72
CA LYS A 286 14.81 2.80 -4.76
C LYS A 286 14.32 2.25 -6.10
N GLU A 287 13.22 2.78 -6.64
CA GLU A 287 12.70 2.39 -7.96
C GLU A 287 13.71 2.71 -9.06
N MET A 288 14.28 3.91 -9.07
CA MET A 288 15.33 4.28 -10.04
C MET A 288 16.56 3.39 -9.91
N LEU A 289 17.00 3.09 -8.69
CA LEU A 289 18.13 2.18 -8.45
C LEU A 289 17.84 0.76 -8.93
N MET A 290 16.60 0.28 -8.76
CA MET A 290 16.17 -1.04 -9.24
C MET A 290 16.20 -1.10 -10.77
N LEU A 291 15.67 -0.08 -11.44
CA LEU A 291 15.73 0.06 -12.90
C LEU A 291 17.18 0.08 -13.38
N ALA A 292 18.04 0.90 -12.76
CA ALA A 292 19.46 0.97 -13.09
C ALA A 292 20.19 -0.37 -12.87
N LYS A 293 19.89 -1.10 -11.79
CA LYS A 293 20.43 -2.45 -11.55
C LYS A 293 19.97 -3.45 -12.59
N GLN A 294 18.71 -3.39 -13.01
CA GLN A 294 18.17 -4.25 -14.06
C GLN A 294 18.81 -3.94 -15.42
N GLU A 295 18.99 -2.66 -15.74
CA GLU A 295 19.73 -2.22 -16.92
C GLU A 295 21.18 -2.70 -16.88
N LEU A 296 21.89 -2.53 -15.76
CA LEU A 296 23.25 -3.02 -15.58
C LEU A 296 23.32 -4.54 -15.75
N HIS A 297 22.40 -5.30 -15.14
CA HIS A 297 22.34 -6.75 -15.30
C HIS A 297 22.05 -7.15 -16.75
N SER A 298 21.17 -6.43 -17.44
CA SER A 298 20.88 -6.65 -18.87
C SER A 298 22.09 -6.35 -19.75
N ALA A 299 22.85 -5.31 -19.43
CA ALA A 299 24.08 -4.93 -20.12
C ALA A 299 25.21 -5.94 -19.85
N GLN A 300 25.38 -6.38 -18.60
CA GLN A 300 26.34 -7.42 -18.23
C GLN A 300 26.01 -8.76 -18.88
N TYR A 301 24.74 -9.17 -18.90
CA TYR A 301 24.28 -10.37 -19.60
C TYR A 301 24.48 -10.25 -21.12
N ALA A 302 24.22 -9.08 -21.71
CA ALA A 302 24.50 -8.81 -23.12
C ALA A 302 26.01 -8.91 -23.41
N THR A 303 26.87 -8.38 -22.54
CA THR A 303 28.33 -8.52 -22.65
C THR A 303 28.76 -9.98 -22.52
N TYR A 304 28.34 -10.71 -21.48
CA TYR A 304 28.63 -12.13 -21.28
C TYR A 304 28.19 -12.98 -22.47
N LYS A 305 26.97 -12.76 -22.97
CA LYS A 305 26.45 -13.41 -24.17
C LYS A 305 27.24 -13.01 -25.41
N SER A 306 27.69 -11.75 -25.54
CA SER A 306 28.59 -11.33 -26.62
C SER A 306 29.96 -12.02 -26.55
N THR A 307 30.49 -12.30 -25.35
CA THR A 307 31.75 -13.00 -25.13
C THR A 307 31.63 -14.50 -25.45
N GLN A 308 30.52 -15.14 -25.04
CA GLN A 308 30.17 -16.52 -25.42
C GLN A 308 29.91 -16.65 -26.94
N ILE A 309 29.20 -15.68 -27.55
CA ILE A 309 28.98 -15.64 -29.01
C ILE A 309 30.30 -15.39 -29.74
N LYS A 310 31.20 -14.53 -29.26
CA LYS A 310 32.55 -14.37 -29.86
C LYS A 310 33.36 -15.66 -29.82
N ASN A 311 33.18 -16.50 -28.81
CA ASN A 311 33.84 -17.80 -28.69
C ASN A 311 33.16 -18.93 -29.49
N ALA A 312 31.85 -18.81 -29.78
CA ALA A 312 31.08 -19.78 -30.57
C ALA A 312 30.89 -19.40 -32.05
N ALA A 313 31.08 -18.13 -32.41
CA ALA A 313 30.92 -17.59 -33.77
C ALA A 313 32.22 -17.62 -34.59
N VAL A 314 33.10 -18.57 -34.31
CA VAL A 314 34.02 -19.04 -35.33
C VAL A 314 33.17 -19.92 -36.26
N SER A 315 32.85 -19.38 -37.45
CA SER A 315 32.23 -20.07 -38.59
C SER A 315 30.69 -20.12 -38.64
N VAL A 316 30.05 -19.07 -39.19
CA VAL A 316 29.17 -19.10 -40.40
C VAL A 316 28.99 -17.65 -40.89
N LYS A 317 29.18 -17.40 -42.20
CA LYS A 317 29.04 -16.07 -42.81
C LYS A 317 27.58 -15.58 -42.80
N ASN A 318 27.31 -14.41 -42.21
CA ASN A 318 26.01 -13.74 -42.20
C ASN A 318 26.10 -12.48 -43.09
N GLU A 319 25.40 -12.50 -44.23
CA GLU A 319 25.49 -11.45 -45.26
C GLU A 319 25.08 -10.06 -44.73
N VAL A 320 24.09 -10.02 -43.83
CA VAL A 320 23.60 -8.75 -43.28
C VAL A 320 24.60 -8.17 -42.30
N THR A 321 25.26 -9.03 -41.52
CA THR A 321 26.33 -8.64 -40.59
C THR A 321 27.55 -8.11 -41.36
N GLU A 322 27.93 -8.77 -42.45
CA GLU A 322 29.02 -8.30 -43.32
C GLU A 322 28.73 -6.91 -43.91
N MET A 323 27.50 -6.65 -44.34
CA MET A 323 27.10 -5.33 -44.84
C MET A 323 27.17 -4.26 -43.74
N ILE A 324 26.67 -4.55 -42.54
CA ILE A 324 26.73 -3.60 -41.41
C ILE A 324 28.18 -3.31 -41.02
N ALA A 325 29.05 -4.33 -41.00
CA ALA A 325 30.47 -4.17 -40.74
C ALA A 325 31.14 -3.25 -41.78
N LYS A 326 30.84 -3.42 -43.08
CA LYS A 326 31.34 -2.54 -44.15
C LYS A 326 30.86 -1.09 -43.99
N MET A 327 29.60 -0.89 -43.60
CA MET A 327 29.07 0.45 -43.34
C MET A 327 29.72 1.10 -42.11
N ARG A 328 29.97 0.32 -41.05
CA ARG A 328 30.71 0.75 -39.85
C ARG A 328 32.12 1.21 -40.22
N GLU A 329 32.84 0.44 -41.02
CA GLU A 329 34.21 0.77 -41.44
C GLU A 329 34.25 2.03 -42.32
N ARG A 330 33.32 2.17 -43.27
CA ARG A 330 33.31 3.31 -44.20
C ARG A 330 32.83 4.63 -43.59
N LYS A 331 31.80 4.59 -42.76
CA LYS A 331 31.06 5.79 -42.33
C LYS A 331 30.82 5.87 -40.82
N GLY A 332 31.21 4.85 -40.05
CA GLY A 332 30.94 4.76 -38.61
C GLY A 332 29.47 4.52 -38.23
N ARG A 333 28.53 4.64 -39.18
CA ARG A 333 27.08 4.55 -38.95
C ARG A 333 26.33 4.10 -40.21
N LEU A 334 25.09 3.66 -40.04
CA LEU A 334 24.14 3.44 -41.13
C LEU A 334 23.55 4.78 -41.60
N ASP A 335 23.25 4.86 -42.89
CA ASP A 335 22.56 5.98 -43.51
C ASP A 335 21.04 5.82 -43.40
N LEU A 336 20.34 6.92 -43.14
CA LEU A 336 18.88 6.93 -43.18
C LEU A 336 18.41 7.13 -44.64
N PRO A 337 17.29 6.50 -45.03
CA PRO A 337 16.63 6.77 -46.30
C PRO A 337 16.39 8.27 -46.54
N ILE A 338 16.82 8.78 -47.70
CA ILE A 338 16.62 10.19 -48.12
C ILE A 338 15.12 10.53 -48.12
N VAL A 339 14.28 9.63 -48.64
CA VAL A 339 12.83 9.70 -48.50
C VAL A 339 12.45 8.79 -47.33
N SER A 340 11.92 9.40 -46.26
CA SER A 340 11.57 8.65 -45.06
C SER A 340 10.50 7.59 -45.37
N GLY A 341 10.81 6.34 -45.05
CA GLY A 341 9.93 5.19 -45.20
C GLY A 341 8.68 5.27 -44.31
N LYS A 342 7.70 4.39 -44.56
CA LYS A 342 6.38 4.41 -43.90
C LYS A 342 6.49 4.26 -42.37
N HIS A 343 7.47 3.50 -41.88
CA HIS A 343 7.67 3.26 -40.45
C HIS A 343 8.71 4.20 -39.86
N LEU A 344 9.75 4.53 -40.62
CA LEU A 344 10.77 5.49 -40.20
C LEU A 344 10.18 6.85 -39.81
N ARG A 345 9.10 7.30 -40.48
CA ARG A 345 8.40 8.55 -40.13
C ARG A 345 7.78 8.53 -38.73
N LYS A 346 7.47 7.33 -38.20
CA LYS A 346 6.82 7.14 -36.90
C LYS A 346 7.81 7.04 -35.74
N ILE A 347 9.12 6.99 -36.02
CA ILE A 347 10.16 6.92 -35.01
C ILE A 347 10.65 8.32 -34.69
N SER A 348 10.54 8.69 -33.41
CA SER A 348 10.98 9.98 -32.87
C SER A 348 12.51 10.06 -32.79
N ASP A 349 13.16 9.06 -32.18
CA ASP A 349 14.63 8.97 -32.14
C ASP A 349 15.17 8.16 -33.32
N ARG A 350 15.52 8.87 -34.39
CA ARG A 350 16.12 8.27 -35.58
C ARG A 350 17.62 8.02 -35.44
N THR A 351 18.27 8.61 -34.43
CA THR A 351 19.73 8.45 -34.24
C THR A 351 20.07 7.04 -33.78
N ALA A 352 19.21 6.44 -32.94
CA ALA A 352 19.33 5.05 -32.53
C ALA A 352 19.34 4.06 -33.70
N LEU A 353 18.60 4.36 -34.78
CA LEU A 353 18.51 3.53 -35.99
C LEU A 353 19.77 3.58 -36.87
N GLN A 354 20.64 4.58 -36.68
CA GLN A 354 21.89 4.72 -37.42
C GLN A 354 23.04 3.94 -36.78
N SER A 355 22.89 3.48 -35.53
CA SER A 355 23.93 2.73 -34.83
C SER A 355 24.13 1.33 -35.42
N ALA A 356 25.36 1.03 -35.84
CA ALA A 356 25.76 -0.29 -36.32
C ALA A 356 25.59 -1.37 -35.23
N ASP A 357 25.93 -1.04 -33.98
CA ASP A 357 25.76 -1.96 -32.84
C ASP A 357 24.29 -2.30 -32.60
N ASN A 358 23.39 -1.33 -32.73
CA ASN A 358 21.96 -1.57 -32.57
C ASN A 358 21.39 -2.40 -33.73
N ALA A 359 21.85 -2.12 -34.96
CA ALA A 359 21.47 -2.90 -36.13
C ALA A 359 21.95 -4.37 -36.03
N GLU A 360 23.18 -4.60 -35.57
CA GLU A 360 23.74 -5.93 -35.30
C GLU A 360 22.96 -6.67 -34.19
N LYS A 361 22.66 -5.98 -33.09
CA LYS A 361 21.81 -6.54 -32.03
C LYS A 361 20.43 -6.92 -32.55
N PHE A 362 19.83 -6.09 -33.42
CA PHE A 362 18.54 -6.37 -34.03
C PHE A 362 18.58 -7.64 -34.88
N ILE A 363 19.51 -7.77 -35.82
CA ILE A 363 19.59 -8.96 -36.69
C ILE A 363 19.93 -10.23 -35.88
N THR A 364 20.79 -10.12 -34.87
CA THR A 364 21.16 -11.25 -34.00
C THR A 364 19.96 -11.70 -33.17
N THR A 365 19.24 -10.76 -32.55
CA THR A 365 18.06 -11.05 -31.71
C THR A 365 16.93 -11.66 -32.52
N ARG A 366 16.77 -11.23 -33.78
CA ARG A 366 15.75 -11.73 -34.70
C ARG A 366 16.20 -12.93 -35.53
N LYS A 367 17.44 -13.40 -35.35
CA LYS A 367 18.04 -14.52 -36.09
C LYS A 367 17.95 -14.31 -37.60
N ILE A 368 18.29 -13.10 -38.05
CA ILE A 368 18.33 -12.71 -39.45
C ILE A 368 19.75 -12.93 -39.95
N ASP A 369 19.92 -13.91 -40.83
CA ASP A 369 21.22 -14.38 -41.34
C ASP A 369 21.53 -13.96 -42.78
N SER A 370 20.50 -13.53 -43.50
CA SER A 370 20.50 -13.26 -44.92
C SER A 370 19.53 -12.15 -45.27
N PHE A 371 19.72 -11.48 -46.40
CA PHE A 371 18.75 -10.48 -46.85
C PHE A 371 17.41 -11.08 -47.27
N GLU A 372 17.37 -12.36 -47.61
CA GLU A 372 16.13 -13.11 -47.85
C GLU A 372 15.34 -13.29 -46.55
N SER A 373 15.99 -13.76 -45.47
CA SER A 373 15.36 -13.86 -44.15
C SER A 373 14.89 -12.48 -43.63
N LEU A 374 15.63 -11.40 -43.91
CA LEU A 374 15.23 -10.03 -43.59
C LEU A 374 13.96 -9.61 -44.35
N ALA A 375 13.85 -9.96 -45.64
CA ALA A 375 12.67 -9.66 -46.45
C ALA A 375 11.44 -10.40 -45.94
N LYS A 376 11.58 -11.70 -45.62
CA LYS A 376 10.52 -12.51 -45.02
C LYS A 376 10.08 -11.95 -43.66
N PHE A 377 11.03 -11.66 -42.78
CA PHE A 377 10.76 -11.01 -41.49
C PHE A 377 9.98 -9.71 -41.66
N THR A 378 10.39 -8.87 -42.62
CA THR A 378 9.73 -7.59 -42.90
C THR A 378 8.27 -7.80 -43.35
N SER A 379 8.00 -8.75 -44.24
CA SER A 379 6.64 -9.05 -44.71
C SER A 379 5.74 -9.54 -43.58
N ASP A 380 6.21 -10.50 -42.77
CA ASP A 380 5.43 -11.08 -41.66
C ASP A 380 5.10 -10.01 -40.62
N LYS A 381 6.07 -9.16 -40.31
CA LYS A 381 5.91 -8.04 -39.37
C LYS A 381 5.01 -6.95 -39.90
N GLU A 382 5.03 -6.70 -41.21
CA GLU A 382 4.11 -5.76 -41.84
C GLU A 382 2.66 -6.22 -41.69
N GLN A 383 2.39 -7.50 -41.98
CA GLN A 383 1.05 -8.06 -41.83
C GLN A 383 0.55 -7.93 -40.39
N ARG A 384 1.41 -8.28 -39.42
CA ARG A 384 1.09 -8.11 -37.99
C ARG A 384 0.83 -6.65 -37.63
N TYR A 385 1.63 -5.73 -38.15
CA TYR A 385 1.47 -4.30 -37.89
C TYR A 385 0.12 -3.75 -38.39
N GLN A 386 -0.31 -4.17 -39.58
CA GLN A 386 -1.62 -3.79 -40.13
C GLN A 386 -2.77 -4.37 -39.30
N GLN A 387 -2.66 -5.63 -38.85
CA GLN A 387 -3.64 -6.23 -37.94
C GLN A 387 -3.75 -5.44 -36.62
N LEU A 388 -2.61 -5.07 -36.03
CA LEU A 388 -2.58 -4.29 -34.79
C LEU A 388 -3.21 -2.91 -34.99
N LEU A 389 -2.97 -2.24 -36.12
CA LEU A 389 -3.62 -0.96 -36.46
C LEU A 389 -5.15 -1.08 -36.47
N THR A 390 -5.69 -2.09 -37.17
CA THR A 390 -7.14 -2.30 -37.27
C THR A 390 -7.77 -2.59 -35.90
N VAL A 391 -7.16 -3.47 -35.12
CA VAL A 391 -7.68 -3.84 -33.78
C VAL A 391 -7.59 -2.65 -32.83
N HIS A 392 -6.48 -1.90 -32.85
CA HIS A 392 -6.29 -0.73 -32.01
C HIS A 392 -7.33 0.36 -32.30
N LEU A 393 -7.60 0.64 -33.58
CA LEU A 393 -8.62 1.59 -34.00
C LEU A 393 -10.02 1.16 -33.53
N SER A 394 -10.39 -0.10 -33.78
CA SER A 394 -11.70 -0.64 -33.37
C SER A 394 -11.91 -0.58 -31.85
N LYS A 395 -10.89 -0.98 -31.07
CA LYS A 395 -10.94 -0.89 -29.61
C LYS A 395 -11.01 0.55 -29.12
N GLY A 396 -10.26 1.46 -29.73
CA GLY A 396 -10.31 2.89 -29.42
C GLY A 396 -11.70 3.50 -29.63
N GLN A 397 -12.36 3.16 -30.75
CA GLN A 397 -13.74 3.58 -31.02
C GLN A 397 -14.71 3.05 -29.96
N LYS A 398 -14.63 1.76 -29.63
CA LYS A 398 -15.47 1.14 -28.59
C LYS A 398 -15.26 1.77 -27.22
N LEU A 399 -14.00 2.04 -26.86
CA LEU A 399 -13.62 2.66 -25.60
C LEU A 399 -14.15 4.10 -25.49
N ASN A 400 -14.03 4.89 -26.55
CA ASN A 400 -14.58 6.26 -26.59
C ASN A 400 -16.09 6.26 -26.41
N ARG A 401 -16.80 5.37 -27.12
CA ARG A 401 -18.25 5.20 -26.98
C ARG A 401 -18.66 4.84 -25.55
N LEU A 402 -17.99 3.88 -24.92
CA LEU A 402 -18.31 3.48 -23.54
C LEU A 402 -18.02 4.61 -22.54
N LYS A 403 -16.93 5.37 -22.73
CA LYS A 403 -16.62 6.55 -21.91
C LYS A 403 -17.70 7.64 -22.05
N GLU A 404 -18.20 7.87 -23.25
CA GLU A 404 -19.30 8.80 -23.52
C GLU A 404 -20.61 8.35 -22.85
N LEU A 405 -20.99 7.07 -23.01
CA LEU A 405 -22.13 6.47 -22.30
C LEU A 405 -22.01 6.62 -20.78
N SER A 406 -20.84 6.33 -20.22
CA SER A 406 -20.59 6.46 -18.78
C SER A 406 -20.68 7.92 -18.31
N LYS A 407 -20.19 8.87 -19.10
CA LYS A 407 -20.26 10.31 -18.78
C LYS A 407 -21.71 10.81 -18.81
N MET A 408 -22.47 10.42 -19.83
CA MET A 408 -23.86 10.81 -19.98
C MET A 408 -24.76 10.19 -18.91
N TYR A 409 -24.50 8.93 -18.55
CA TYR A 409 -25.20 8.30 -17.44
C TYR A 409 -24.96 9.01 -16.10
N ALA A 410 -23.74 9.49 -15.84
CA ALA A 410 -23.45 10.23 -14.61
C ALA A 410 -24.26 11.52 -14.48
N LEU A 411 -24.62 12.17 -15.60
CA LEU A 411 -25.50 13.33 -15.64
C LEU A 411 -26.99 12.93 -15.54
N TYR A 412 -27.37 11.82 -16.19
CA TYR A 412 -28.74 11.35 -16.26
C TYR A 412 -29.24 10.71 -14.95
N ALA A 413 -28.42 9.91 -14.27
CA ALA A 413 -28.79 9.12 -13.09
C ALA A 413 -29.42 9.94 -11.93
N PRO A 414 -28.82 11.06 -11.47
CA PRO A 414 -29.41 11.85 -10.39
C PRO A 414 -30.76 12.46 -10.80
N ILE A 415 -30.86 12.98 -12.02
CA ILE A 415 -32.10 13.61 -12.54
C ILE A 415 -33.19 12.56 -12.75
N GLN A 416 -32.82 11.34 -13.17
CA GLN A 416 -33.75 10.20 -13.27
C GLN A 416 -34.29 9.81 -11.89
N ALA A 417 -33.47 9.83 -10.83
CA ALA A 417 -33.91 9.55 -9.47
C ALA A 417 -34.90 10.61 -8.98
N THR A 418 -34.58 11.90 -9.16
CA THR A 418 -35.48 13.03 -8.83
C THR A 418 -36.82 12.93 -9.58
N TYR A 419 -36.78 12.56 -10.87
CA TYR A 419 -38.01 12.36 -11.64
C TYR A 419 -38.85 11.20 -11.08
N LYS A 420 -38.24 10.05 -10.76
CA LYS A 420 -38.97 8.90 -10.17
C LYS A 420 -39.60 9.25 -8.82
N GLU A 421 -38.89 9.98 -7.97
CA GLU A 421 -39.40 10.43 -6.68
C GLU A 421 -40.60 11.37 -6.87
N SER A 422 -40.48 12.36 -7.74
CA SER A 422 -41.59 13.24 -8.15
C SER A 422 -42.82 12.48 -8.65
N GLN A 423 -42.66 11.38 -9.40
CA GLN A 423 -43.76 10.55 -9.88
C GLN A 423 -44.39 9.68 -8.79
N SER A 424 -43.65 9.36 -7.72
CA SER A 424 -44.17 8.58 -6.59
C SER A 424 -45.02 9.41 -5.61
N LEU A 425 -44.78 10.73 -5.57
CA LEU A 425 -45.49 11.67 -4.70
C LEU A 425 -46.86 12.07 -5.30
N LYS A 426 -47.79 12.48 -4.43
CA LYS A 426 -49.14 12.93 -4.84
C LYS A 426 -49.55 14.20 -4.07
N GLY A 427 -50.49 14.96 -4.63
CA GLY A 427 -51.10 16.14 -3.99
C GLY A 427 -50.08 17.22 -3.60
N PHE A 428 -50.25 17.82 -2.41
CA PHE A 428 -49.40 18.91 -1.92
C PHE A 428 -47.92 18.54 -1.79
N ALA A 429 -47.61 17.28 -1.44
CA ALA A 429 -46.23 16.81 -1.33
C ALA A 429 -45.51 16.84 -2.69
N LYS A 430 -46.19 16.41 -3.76
CA LYS A 430 -45.67 16.50 -5.14
C LYS A 430 -45.47 17.95 -5.57
N MET A 431 -46.45 18.81 -5.32
CA MET A 431 -46.39 20.22 -5.71
C MET A 431 -45.20 20.94 -5.05
N LYS A 432 -44.94 20.67 -3.76
CA LYS A 432 -43.77 21.22 -3.05
C LYS A 432 -42.46 20.68 -3.62
N PHE A 433 -42.36 19.36 -3.80
CA PHE A 433 -41.17 18.70 -4.35
C PHE A 433 -40.83 19.18 -5.76
N ASP A 434 -41.83 19.27 -6.65
CA ASP A 434 -41.65 19.71 -8.04
C ASP A 434 -41.22 21.19 -8.11
N LYS A 435 -41.69 22.03 -7.17
CA LYS A 435 -41.25 23.42 -7.05
C LYS A 435 -39.79 23.53 -6.61
N GLU A 436 -39.38 22.71 -5.63
CA GLU A 436 -38.00 22.67 -5.11
C GLU A 436 -37.00 22.10 -6.13
N HIS A 437 -37.45 21.18 -7.00
CA HIS A 437 -36.60 20.48 -7.98
C HIS A 437 -36.87 20.88 -9.44
N LYS A 438 -37.48 22.06 -9.66
CA LYS A 438 -37.92 22.55 -10.98
C LYS A 438 -36.85 22.42 -12.07
N ASP A 439 -35.61 22.81 -11.76
CA ASP A 439 -34.49 22.82 -12.72
C ASP A 439 -34.01 21.42 -13.12
N SER A 440 -34.17 20.44 -12.23
CA SER A 440 -33.82 19.04 -12.54
C SER A 440 -34.91 18.38 -13.38
N LEU A 441 -36.17 18.64 -13.04
CA LEU A 441 -37.33 18.10 -13.76
C LEU A 441 -37.46 18.67 -15.18
N SER A 442 -37.11 19.94 -15.40
CA SER A 442 -37.13 20.55 -16.74
C SER A 442 -36.08 19.95 -17.68
N LYS A 443 -34.93 19.51 -17.15
CA LYS A 443 -33.83 18.89 -17.93
C LYS A 443 -34.02 17.41 -18.22
N TYR A 444 -34.95 16.74 -17.53
CA TYR A 444 -35.15 15.30 -17.65
C TYR A 444 -35.52 14.83 -19.07
N PRO A 445 -36.45 15.47 -19.82
CA PRO A 445 -36.80 15.04 -21.17
C PRO A 445 -35.60 15.04 -22.13
N GLU A 446 -34.83 16.14 -22.14
CA GLU A 446 -33.65 16.31 -22.98
C GLU A 446 -32.56 15.27 -22.66
N LEU A 447 -32.27 15.06 -21.37
CA LEU A 447 -31.27 14.08 -20.95
C LEU A 447 -31.72 12.65 -21.19
N LYS A 448 -33.02 12.36 -21.10
CA LYS A 448 -33.57 11.04 -21.44
C LYS A 448 -33.41 10.76 -22.94
N GLU A 449 -33.74 11.71 -23.80
CA GLU A 449 -33.61 11.58 -25.25
C GLU A 449 -32.14 11.41 -25.66
N HIS A 450 -31.25 12.24 -25.10
CA HIS A 450 -29.81 12.14 -25.36
C HIS A 450 -29.20 10.83 -24.82
N MET A 451 -29.66 10.35 -23.66
CA MET A 451 -29.22 9.04 -23.16
C MET A 451 -29.70 7.91 -24.08
N GLN A 452 -30.92 8.01 -24.64
CA GLN A 452 -31.47 7.02 -25.56
C GLN A 452 -30.77 7.03 -26.92
N SER A 453 -30.36 8.19 -27.44
CA SER A 453 -29.69 8.30 -28.75
C SER A 453 -28.28 7.66 -28.77
N LEU A 454 -27.63 7.51 -27.62
CA LEU A 454 -26.29 6.91 -27.49
C LEU A 454 -26.32 5.38 -27.36
N LEU A 455 -27.47 4.81 -26.99
CA LEU A 455 -27.66 3.37 -26.87
C LEU A 455 -27.85 2.75 -28.26
N GLN A 456 -27.22 1.61 -28.51
CA GLN A 456 -27.51 0.83 -29.71
C GLN A 456 -28.86 0.11 -29.57
N ASN A 457 -29.50 -0.25 -30.68
CA ASN A 457 -30.83 -0.87 -30.71
C ASN A 457 -31.00 -1.98 -29.65
N GLY A 458 -31.81 -1.72 -28.63
CA GLY A 458 -32.13 -2.68 -27.56
C GLY A 458 -31.11 -2.77 -26.42
N GLU A 459 -30.06 -1.95 -26.40
CA GLU A 459 -29.06 -1.93 -25.33
C GLU A 459 -29.63 -1.37 -24.02
N LYS A 460 -29.35 -2.06 -22.91
CA LYS A 460 -29.77 -1.65 -21.57
C LYS A 460 -28.72 -0.77 -20.90
N ILE A 461 -29.18 0.20 -20.11
CA ILE A 461 -28.31 1.04 -19.28
C ILE A 461 -27.67 0.19 -18.19
N THR A 462 -26.37 -0.09 -18.31
CA THR A 462 -25.63 -1.02 -17.43
C THR A 462 -24.30 -0.43 -16.96
N PRO A 463 -24.32 0.61 -16.11
CA PRO A 463 -23.12 1.41 -15.77
C PRO A 463 -22.01 0.61 -15.11
N LYS A 464 -22.37 -0.38 -14.28
CA LYS A 464 -21.39 -1.30 -13.66
C LYS A 464 -20.66 -2.15 -14.72
N GLN A 465 -21.38 -2.62 -15.73
CA GLN A 465 -20.81 -3.41 -16.83
C GLN A 465 -19.92 -2.54 -17.71
N TRP A 466 -20.39 -1.35 -18.11
CA TRP A 466 -19.59 -0.39 -18.88
C TRP A 466 -18.28 -0.03 -18.16
N LYS A 467 -18.32 0.22 -16.84
CA LYS A 467 -17.12 0.54 -16.07
C LYS A 467 -16.10 -0.60 -16.08
N ALA A 468 -16.54 -1.84 -15.88
CA ALA A 468 -15.67 -3.02 -15.95
C ALA A 468 -15.10 -3.21 -17.37
N GLU A 469 -15.92 -3.03 -18.39
CA GLU A 469 -15.51 -3.16 -19.79
C GLU A 469 -14.52 -2.07 -20.21
N ILE A 470 -14.71 -0.82 -19.78
CA ILE A 470 -13.74 0.27 -20.00
C ILE A 470 -12.38 -0.08 -19.40
N GLN A 471 -12.34 -0.63 -18.18
CA GLN A 471 -11.09 -0.98 -17.52
C GLN A 471 -10.34 -2.11 -18.26
N SER A 472 -11.07 -3.15 -18.68
CA SER A 472 -10.49 -4.24 -19.49
C SER A 472 -9.99 -3.73 -20.84
N LEU A 473 -10.85 -3.02 -21.58
CA LEU A 473 -10.53 -2.50 -22.91
C LEU A 473 -9.39 -1.48 -22.90
N GLN A 474 -9.29 -0.64 -21.88
CA GLN A 474 -8.18 0.31 -21.75
C GLN A 474 -6.84 -0.43 -21.60
N SER A 475 -6.80 -1.48 -20.76
CA SER A 475 -5.59 -2.28 -20.55
C SER A 475 -5.14 -2.99 -21.84
N GLU A 476 -6.10 -3.55 -22.58
CA GLU A 476 -5.85 -4.16 -23.89
C GLU A 476 -5.41 -3.14 -24.95
N TYR A 477 -6.05 -1.98 -25.00
CA TYR A 477 -5.71 -0.88 -25.90
C TYR A 477 -4.26 -0.42 -25.68
N ASP A 478 -3.87 -0.17 -24.44
CA ASP A 478 -2.52 0.26 -24.08
C ASP A 478 -1.48 -0.81 -24.43
N SER A 479 -1.79 -2.09 -24.21
CA SER A 479 -0.92 -3.21 -24.56
C SER A 479 -0.70 -3.30 -26.08
N ILE A 480 -1.77 -3.17 -26.87
CA ILE A 480 -1.71 -3.18 -28.33
C ILE A 480 -0.91 -1.97 -28.85
N GLY A 481 -1.11 -0.79 -28.26
CA GLY A 481 -0.33 0.41 -28.60
C GLY A 481 1.18 0.21 -28.38
N LYS A 482 1.58 -0.44 -27.28
CA LYS A 482 2.99 -0.79 -27.03
C LYS A 482 3.53 -1.79 -28.07
N GLU A 483 2.77 -2.83 -28.39
CA GLU A 483 3.15 -3.82 -29.41
C GLU A 483 3.28 -3.18 -30.80
N GLN A 484 2.39 -2.24 -31.12
CA GLN A 484 2.41 -1.47 -32.37
C GLN A 484 3.68 -0.63 -32.49
N THR A 485 4.05 0.14 -31.46
CA THR A 485 5.29 0.95 -31.45
C THR A 485 6.53 0.07 -31.58
N LYS A 486 6.56 -1.06 -30.88
CA LYS A 486 7.65 -2.04 -30.99
C LYS A 486 7.78 -2.59 -32.41
N THR A 487 6.66 -2.99 -33.01
CA THR A 487 6.63 -3.55 -34.36
C THR A 487 7.03 -2.51 -35.41
N ALA A 488 6.58 -1.26 -35.27
CA ALA A 488 7.01 -0.14 -36.12
C ALA A 488 8.53 0.08 -36.04
N THR A 489 9.11 -0.03 -34.85
CA THR A 489 10.57 0.11 -34.64
C THR A 489 11.33 -1.02 -35.33
N GLU A 490 10.87 -2.26 -35.20
CA GLU A 490 11.47 -3.43 -35.89
C GLU A 490 11.43 -3.26 -37.42
N LEU A 491 10.31 -2.78 -37.95
CA LEU A 491 10.16 -2.49 -39.38
C LEU A 491 11.04 -1.33 -39.83
N ALA A 492 11.21 -0.29 -39.02
CA ALA A 492 12.11 0.82 -39.31
C ALA A 492 13.59 0.38 -39.37
N TYR A 493 14.04 -0.51 -38.48
CA TYR A 493 15.37 -1.12 -38.60
C TYR A 493 15.53 -1.90 -39.90
N ALA A 494 14.53 -2.70 -40.29
CA ALA A 494 14.57 -3.42 -41.56
C ALA A 494 14.59 -2.49 -42.79
N GLU A 495 13.84 -1.38 -42.76
CA GLU A 495 13.88 -0.33 -43.80
C GLU A 495 15.29 0.27 -43.93
N VAL A 496 15.92 0.64 -42.81
CA VAL A 496 17.28 1.22 -42.78
C VAL A 496 18.31 0.22 -43.28
N ILE A 497 18.29 -1.03 -42.82
CA ILE A 497 19.22 -2.08 -43.27
C ILE A 497 19.06 -2.34 -44.78
N SER A 498 17.82 -2.44 -45.26
CA SER A 498 17.54 -2.63 -46.69
C SER A 498 17.99 -1.46 -47.55
N TYR A 499 17.84 -0.23 -47.04
CA TYR A 499 18.33 0.97 -47.70
C TYR A 499 19.85 0.99 -47.80
N ASN A 500 20.56 0.65 -46.72
CA ASN A 500 22.02 0.61 -46.70
C ASN A 500 22.58 -0.47 -47.62
N LYS A 501 21.93 -1.64 -47.74
CA LYS A 501 22.27 -2.64 -48.77
C LYS A 501 22.27 -2.03 -50.17
N LYS A 502 21.16 -1.38 -50.55
CA LYS A 502 21.01 -0.76 -51.88
C LYS A 502 21.99 0.38 -52.08
N ASN A 503 22.20 1.20 -51.04
CA ASN A 503 23.09 2.35 -51.13
C ASN A 503 24.56 1.93 -51.25
N LEU A 504 25.01 0.95 -50.46
CA LEU A 504 26.36 0.40 -50.54
C LEU A 504 26.64 -0.22 -51.91
N ALA A 505 25.70 -0.99 -52.47
CA ALA A 505 25.85 -1.56 -53.81
C ALA A 505 26.02 -0.47 -54.89
N ARG A 506 25.28 0.64 -54.77
CA ARG A 506 25.38 1.80 -55.67
C ARG A 506 26.72 2.53 -55.51
N GLU A 507 27.20 2.70 -54.28
CA GLU A 507 28.50 3.33 -54.00
C GLU A 507 29.65 2.52 -54.59
N LEU A 508 29.67 1.20 -54.35
CA LEU A 508 30.68 0.29 -54.91
C LEU A 508 30.67 0.28 -56.44
N GLN A 509 29.49 0.31 -57.07
CA GLN A 509 29.38 0.39 -58.53
C GLN A 509 29.91 1.72 -59.07
N ASN A 510 29.68 2.83 -58.37
CA ASN A 510 30.19 4.15 -58.74
C ASN A 510 31.71 4.23 -58.60
N GLU A 511 32.27 3.69 -57.51
CA GLU A 511 33.72 3.62 -57.29
C GLU A 511 34.40 2.79 -58.39
N SER A 512 33.84 1.62 -58.73
CA SER A 512 34.35 0.80 -59.84
C SER A 512 34.31 1.54 -61.18
N ARG A 513 33.22 2.27 -61.47
CA ARG A 513 33.12 3.12 -62.68
C ARG A 513 34.13 4.25 -62.68
N GLN A 514 34.41 4.88 -61.54
CA GLN A 514 35.41 5.93 -61.42
C GLN A 514 36.83 5.37 -61.62
N GLN A 515 37.15 4.26 -60.97
CA GLN A 515 38.43 3.57 -61.15
C GLN A 515 38.65 3.17 -62.61
N ASN A 516 37.64 2.59 -63.28
CA ASN A 516 37.73 2.25 -64.71
C ASN A 516 37.91 3.49 -65.60
N ARG A 517 37.21 4.60 -65.31
CA ARG A 517 37.40 5.87 -66.03
C ARG A 517 38.81 6.44 -65.82
N GLN A 518 39.37 6.29 -64.62
CA GLN A 518 40.68 6.79 -64.27
C GLN A 518 41.77 5.95 -64.92
N GLN A 519 41.66 4.61 -64.89
CA GLN A 519 42.54 3.71 -65.63
C GLN A 519 42.48 3.94 -67.15
N ASN A 520 41.29 4.15 -67.72
CA ASN A 520 41.16 4.46 -69.15
C ASN A 520 41.73 5.84 -69.51
N LYS A 521 41.64 6.83 -68.62
CA LYS A 521 42.31 8.13 -68.79
C LYS A 521 43.83 7.99 -68.73
N THR A 522 44.36 7.20 -67.80
CA THR A 522 45.80 6.94 -67.69
C THR A 522 46.32 6.24 -68.93
N LYS A 523 45.64 5.19 -69.40
CA LYS A 523 45.99 4.49 -70.65
C LYS A 523 45.98 5.39 -71.88
N ARG A 524 44.94 6.24 -72.06
CA ARG A 524 44.91 7.21 -73.16
C ARG A 524 46.06 8.22 -73.10
N ARG A 525 46.49 8.61 -71.89
CA ARG A 525 47.62 9.52 -71.69
C ARG A 525 48.96 8.85 -71.99
N GLU A 526 49.06 7.54 -71.80
CA GLU A 526 50.22 6.72 -72.18
C GLU A 526 50.26 6.44 -73.69
N GLU A 527 49.11 6.43 -74.38
CA GLU A 527 49.02 6.31 -75.85
C GLU A 527 49.24 7.64 -76.60
N GLU A 528 49.11 8.79 -75.91
CA GLU A 528 49.34 10.15 -76.46
C GLU A 528 50.79 10.65 -76.28
N ILE A 529 51.65 9.91 -75.56
CA ILE A 529 53.09 10.14 -75.40
C ILE A 529 53.83 9.16 -76.32
#